data_AF-A0A9D8SJR8-F1
#
_entry.id   AF-A0A9D8SJR8-F1
#
_cell.length_a   1.000
_cell.length_b   1.000
_cell.length_c   1.000
_cell.angle_alpha   90.00
_cell.angle_beta   90.00
_cell.angle_gamma   90.00
#
_symmetry.space_group_name_H-M   'P 1'
#
loop_
_entity.id
_entity.type
_entity.pdbx_description
1 polymer ?
#
loop_
_entity_poly.entity_id
_entity_poly.type
_entity_poly.pdbx_seq_one_letter_code
_entity_poly.pdbx_strand_id
1 'polypeptide(L)'
;TPGELTLDVLPTLKDHPDVMVQLGTLSKTPENGRVTFPLDLPAERSSPESPTMQEFTVTFTADGLTQTETIRTQFFYDLEEFTFPNDDGTPWLLIPGKDQRLFAGSSLGANWHWDKMNSCGGVKKAGFAAHPPYLDGQGSLVTEWHLDLAKISSKPIRLEAFVGKRDESHLGDGIFYQITACDASGNETVLGEVHVQKHEWFPISADLAPWQGKRVILRLKTLPSPDGGLDTAGDWGVWAEMRFTTKEEVPVREILP
;
A
#
# COMPACT_ATOMS: atom_id res chain seq x y z
N THR A 1 24.33 5.46 -2.59
CA THR A 1 23.05 5.00 -2.00
C THR A 1 21.90 5.70 -2.71
N PRO A 2 20.60 5.43 -2.45
CA PRO A 2 19.51 6.06 -3.21
C PRO A 2 19.56 7.60 -3.25
N GLY A 3 20.04 8.26 -2.19
CA GLY A 3 20.21 9.72 -2.12
C GLY A 3 21.59 10.25 -2.54
N GLU A 4 22.40 9.48 -3.29
CA GLU A 4 23.76 9.88 -3.64
C GLU A 4 24.17 9.54 -5.09
N LEU A 5 24.89 10.48 -5.73
CA LEU A 5 25.57 10.34 -7.00
C LEU A 5 27.05 10.06 -6.79
N THR A 6 27.49 8.82 -6.99
CA THR A 6 28.92 8.49 -7.08
C THR A 6 29.38 8.48 -8.53
N LEU A 7 30.48 9.17 -8.81
CA LEU A 7 31.12 9.26 -10.12
C LEU A 7 32.60 8.88 -10.01
N ASP A 8 33.08 8.13 -11.00
CA ASP A 8 34.51 7.97 -11.23
C ASP A 8 35.06 9.22 -11.93
N VAL A 9 36.27 9.63 -11.57
CA VAL A 9 36.99 10.68 -12.31
C VAL A 9 37.23 10.20 -13.73
N LEU A 10 37.05 11.10 -14.69
CA LEU A 10 37.26 10.79 -16.10
C LEU A 10 38.66 10.22 -16.33
N PRO A 11 38.83 9.18 -17.17
CA PRO A 11 40.14 8.59 -17.44
C PRO A 11 41.20 9.59 -17.91
N THR A 12 40.78 10.65 -18.59
CA THR A 12 41.63 11.76 -19.07
C THR A 12 42.15 12.66 -17.95
N LEU A 13 41.50 12.67 -16.79
CA LEU A 13 41.81 13.56 -15.68
C LEU A 13 42.33 12.83 -14.44
N LYS A 14 42.26 11.50 -14.39
CA LYS A 14 42.55 10.67 -13.20
C LYS A 14 43.95 10.85 -12.59
N ASP A 15 44.93 11.26 -13.40
CA ASP A 15 46.34 11.39 -12.98
C ASP A 15 46.69 12.83 -12.57
N HIS A 16 45.73 13.77 -12.68
CA HIS A 16 45.94 15.14 -12.24
C HIS A 16 45.75 15.26 -10.71
N PRO A 17 46.66 15.95 -9.99
CA PRO A 17 46.63 16.02 -8.53
C PRO A 17 45.58 17.00 -7.98
N ASP A 18 45.03 17.88 -8.80
CA ASP A 18 44.16 19.00 -8.44
C ASP A 18 42.73 18.85 -9.00
N VAL A 19 42.33 17.64 -9.40
CA VAL A 19 41.00 17.40 -9.96
C VAL A 19 39.93 17.86 -8.97
N MET A 20 39.02 18.68 -9.47
CA MET A 20 37.78 19.06 -8.81
C MET A 20 36.60 18.62 -9.67
N VAL A 21 35.57 18.10 -9.01
CA VAL A 21 34.31 17.74 -9.66
C VAL A 21 33.22 18.62 -9.06
N GLN A 22 32.38 19.17 -9.93
CA GLN A 22 31.27 20.04 -9.55
C GLN A 22 29.94 19.48 -10.07
N LEU A 23 28.93 19.47 -9.20
CA LEU A 23 27.54 19.14 -9.50
C LEU A 23 26.67 20.29 -9.01
N GLY A 24 26.13 21.09 -9.93
CA GLY A 24 25.39 22.30 -9.57
C GLY A 24 26.26 23.27 -8.75
N THR A 25 25.84 23.55 -7.51
CA THR A 25 26.59 24.40 -6.56
C THR A 25 27.56 23.63 -5.67
N LEU A 26 27.51 22.30 -5.69
CA LEU A 26 28.38 21.43 -4.88
C LEU A 26 29.68 21.16 -5.63
N SER A 27 30.81 21.26 -4.93
CA SER A 27 32.13 20.94 -5.46
C SER A 27 32.91 20.09 -4.48
N LYS A 28 33.63 19.08 -4.99
CA LYS A 28 34.37 18.11 -4.19
C LYS A 28 35.65 17.66 -4.90
N THR A 29 36.70 17.44 -4.12
CA THR A 29 37.91 16.74 -4.55
C THR A 29 37.65 15.23 -4.52
N PRO A 30 38.03 14.47 -5.57
CA PRO A 30 37.88 13.03 -5.57
C PRO A 30 38.74 12.33 -4.50
N GLU A 31 38.18 11.32 -3.84
CA GLU A 31 38.91 10.40 -2.96
C GLU A 31 39.04 9.05 -3.68
N ASN A 32 40.27 8.56 -3.85
CA ASN A 32 40.56 7.33 -4.60
C ASN A 32 39.95 7.31 -6.01
N GLY A 33 39.98 8.45 -6.71
CA GLY A 33 39.44 8.59 -8.05
C GLY A 33 37.91 8.63 -8.13
N ARG A 34 37.21 8.81 -7.00
CA ARG A 34 35.75 8.88 -6.93
C ARG A 34 35.25 10.10 -6.17
N VAL A 35 34.09 10.58 -6.56
CA VAL A 35 33.37 11.63 -5.85
C VAL A 35 31.93 11.21 -5.62
N THR A 36 31.39 11.50 -4.44
CA THR A 36 29.99 11.24 -4.10
C THR A 36 29.28 12.54 -3.73
N PHE A 37 28.19 12.86 -4.41
CA PHE A 37 27.33 14.01 -4.09
C PHE A 37 25.99 13.54 -3.54
N PRO A 38 25.38 14.24 -2.56
CA PRO A 38 23.98 14.02 -2.25
C PRO A 38 23.10 14.41 -3.45
N LEU A 39 22.00 13.69 -3.64
CA LEU A 39 20.96 14.00 -4.62
C LEU A 39 19.64 14.22 -3.91
N ASP A 40 18.90 15.22 -4.38
CA ASP A 40 17.50 15.38 -4.04
C ASP A 40 16.67 14.41 -4.89
N LEU A 41 16.09 13.42 -4.23
CA LEU A 41 15.19 12.49 -4.89
C LEU A 41 13.94 13.23 -5.39
N PRO A 42 13.40 12.86 -6.57
CA PRO A 42 12.11 13.40 -7.00
C PRO A 42 11.03 13.11 -5.95
N ALA A 43 10.02 13.98 -5.86
CA ALA A 43 8.87 13.80 -4.97
C ALA A 43 7.70 13.08 -5.66
N GLU A 44 7.70 13.06 -6.99
CA GLU A 44 6.62 12.49 -7.80
C GLU A 44 6.84 11.01 -8.07
N ARG A 45 5.76 10.23 -7.92
CA ARG A 45 5.76 8.79 -8.13
C ARG A 45 5.88 8.46 -9.61
N SER A 46 6.95 7.77 -9.97
CA SER A 46 7.13 7.11 -11.26
C SER A 46 7.07 5.59 -11.15
N SER A 47 6.60 4.94 -12.21
CA SER A 47 6.66 3.48 -12.36
C SER A 47 7.74 3.11 -13.37
N PRO A 48 8.17 1.84 -13.47
CA PRO A 48 9.02 1.36 -14.55
C PRO A 48 8.57 1.75 -15.96
N GLU A 49 7.26 1.92 -16.17
CA GLU A 49 6.67 2.29 -17.47
C GLU A 49 6.60 3.81 -17.68
N SER A 50 6.67 4.60 -16.61
CA SER A 50 6.62 6.07 -16.64
C SER A 50 7.64 6.66 -15.65
N PRO A 51 8.94 6.51 -15.92
CA PRO A 51 10.06 6.98 -15.10
C PRO A 51 10.07 8.49 -14.89
N THR A 52 10.60 8.92 -13.74
CA THR A 52 11.04 10.30 -13.58
C THR A 52 12.48 10.42 -14.05
N MET A 53 12.74 11.32 -15.00
CA MET A 53 14.10 11.61 -15.50
C MET A 53 14.62 12.90 -14.87
N GLN A 54 15.88 12.89 -14.44
CA GLN A 54 16.62 14.12 -14.11
C GLN A 54 17.96 14.12 -14.83
N GLU A 55 18.35 15.28 -15.35
CA GLU A 55 19.65 15.51 -15.97
C GLU A 55 20.53 16.33 -15.03
N PHE A 56 21.79 15.92 -14.93
CA PHE A 56 22.79 16.58 -14.11
C PHE A 56 23.97 17.00 -14.98
N THR A 57 24.29 18.28 -14.97
CA THR A 57 25.54 18.78 -15.56
C THR A 57 26.65 18.63 -14.53
N VAL A 58 27.67 17.84 -14.88
CA VAL A 58 28.87 17.63 -14.06
C VAL A 58 30.06 18.25 -14.75
N THR A 59 30.80 19.07 -14.03
CA THR A 59 32.01 19.71 -14.54
C THR A 59 33.23 19.15 -13.81
N PHE A 60 34.21 18.69 -14.57
CA PHE A 60 35.52 18.28 -14.11
C PHE A 60 36.54 19.36 -14.46
N THR A 61 37.37 19.77 -13.50
CA THR A 61 38.42 20.76 -13.72
C THR A 61 39.74 20.29 -13.12
N ALA A 62 40.83 20.42 -13.86
CA ALA A 62 42.19 20.13 -13.41
C ALA A 62 43.21 20.88 -14.28
N ASP A 63 44.25 21.49 -13.70
CA ASP A 63 45.35 22.14 -14.43
C ASP A 63 44.90 23.06 -15.60
N GLY A 64 43.84 23.84 -15.39
CA GLY A 64 43.28 24.75 -16.40
C GLY A 64 42.46 24.07 -17.51
N LEU A 65 42.35 22.74 -17.50
CA LEU A 65 41.40 21.98 -18.29
C LEU A 65 40.02 22.03 -17.63
N THR A 66 38.99 22.08 -18.45
CA THR A 66 37.59 21.98 -18.02
C THR A 66 36.86 21.07 -18.99
N GLN A 67 36.22 20.04 -18.46
CA GLN A 67 35.37 19.12 -19.21
C GLN A 67 34.01 19.03 -18.53
N THR A 68 32.95 19.06 -19.33
CA THR A 68 31.57 18.99 -18.82
C THR A 68 30.87 17.78 -19.42
N GLU A 69 30.23 16.99 -18.58
CA GLU A 69 29.43 15.84 -18.94
C GLU A 69 27.98 16.07 -18.51
N THR A 70 27.03 15.61 -19.33
CA THR A 70 25.62 15.56 -18.92
C THR A 70 25.29 14.14 -18.53
N ILE A 71 24.91 13.94 -17.27
CA ILE A 71 24.56 12.65 -16.73
C ILE A 71 23.05 12.58 -16.62
N ARG A 72 22.44 11.71 -17.41
CA ARG A 72 21.02 11.41 -17.29
C ARG A 72 20.82 10.33 -16.23
N THR A 73 19.97 10.64 -15.27
CA THR A 73 19.56 9.69 -14.25
C THR A 73 18.08 9.42 -14.38
N GLN A 74 17.75 8.15 -14.45
CA GLN A 74 16.39 7.66 -14.41
C GLN A 74 16.07 7.17 -13.01
N PHE A 75 14.95 7.64 -12.45
CA PHE A 75 14.41 7.21 -11.18
C PHE A 75 13.12 6.44 -11.42
N PHE A 76 13.01 5.31 -10.74
CA PHE A 76 11.78 4.53 -10.65
C PHE A 76 11.57 4.13 -9.20
N TYR A 77 10.33 3.96 -8.77
CA TYR A 77 10.07 3.40 -7.45
C TYR A 77 9.75 1.92 -7.57
N ASP A 78 10.44 1.11 -6.76
CA ASP A 78 10.19 -0.31 -6.66
C ASP A 78 8.96 -0.56 -5.76
N LEU A 79 7.78 -0.40 -6.36
CA LEU A 79 6.50 -0.78 -5.75
C LEU A 79 6.18 -2.21 -6.15
N GLU A 80 6.40 -3.15 -5.23
CA GLU A 80 6.00 -4.54 -5.45
C GLU A 80 4.55 -4.72 -5.01
N GLU A 81 3.71 -5.19 -5.93
CA GLU A 81 2.35 -5.61 -5.62
C GLU A 81 2.29 -7.12 -5.41
N PHE A 82 1.58 -7.55 -4.38
CA PHE A 82 1.31 -8.96 -4.11
C PHE A 82 -0.19 -9.19 -4.06
N THR A 83 -0.62 -10.28 -4.68
CA THR A 83 -2.02 -10.71 -4.62
C THR A 83 -2.40 -10.99 -3.16
N PHE A 84 -3.47 -10.37 -2.70
CA PHE A 84 -4.09 -10.76 -1.44
C PHE A 84 -4.58 -12.21 -1.56
N PRO A 85 -4.50 -13.06 -0.51
CA PRO A 85 -4.96 -14.44 -0.60
C PRO A 85 -6.38 -14.52 -1.16
N ASN A 86 -6.54 -15.25 -2.27
CA ASN A 86 -7.83 -15.43 -2.94
C ASN A 86 -8.66 -16.57 -2.30
N ASP A 87 -8.30 -17.02 -1.10
CA ASP A 87 -9.18 -17.85 -0.30
C ASP A 87 -10.25 -16.99 0.40
N ASP A 88 -11.33 -17.62 0.84
CA ASP A 88 -12.45 -16.91 1.45
C ASP A 88 -12.13 -16.38 2.86
N GLY A 89 -10.93 -16.59 3.40
CA GLY A 89 -10.62 -16.37 4.80
C GLY A 89 -11.50 -17.24 5.72
N THR A 90 -11.56 -16.87 7.00
CA THR A 90 -12.47 -17.51 7.96
C THR A 90 -13.50 -16.50 8.46
N PRO A 91 -14.71 -16.46 7.89
CA PRO A 91 -15.76 -15.56 8.34
C PRO A 91 -16.43 -16.03 9.63
N TRP A 92 -16.85 -15.10 10.46
CA TRP A 92 -17.66 -15.31 11.66
C TRP A 92 -18.48 -14.05 11.99
N LEU A 93 -19.43 -14.21 12.91
CA LEU A 93 -20.42 -13.18 13.23
C LEU A 93 -20.33 -12.74 14.70
N LEU A 94 -20.48 -11.44 14.92
CA LEU A 94 -20.68 -10.85 16.24
C LEU A 94 -22.09 -10.27 16.32
N ILE A 95 -22.96 -10.82 17.16
CA ILE A 95 -24.31 -10.30 17.37
C ILE A 95 -24.42 -9.88 18.84
N PRO A 96 -24.77 -8.62 19.18
CA PRO A 96 -24.87 -8.17 20.56
C PRO A 96 -25.74 -9.09 21.43
N GLY A 97 -25.23 -9.44 22.61
CA GLY A 97 -25.92 -10.35 23.54
C GLY A 97 -25.88 -11.83 23.15
N LYS A 98 -25.15 -12.21 22.09
CA LYS A 98 -24.91 -13.60 21.70
C LYS A 98 -23.40 -13.85 21.67
N ASP A 99 -22.99 -15.08 21.97
CA ASP A 99 -21.61 -15.51 21.77
C ASP A 99 -21.22 -15.41 20.29
N GLN A 100 -19.91 -15.34 20.01
CA GLN A 100 -19.38 -15.43 18.65
C GLN A 100 -20.02 -16.63 17.92
N ARG A 101 -20.67 -16.35 16.79
CA ARG A 101 -21.31 -17.39 15.98
C ARG A 101 -20.44 -17.72 14.79
N LEU A 102 -20.29 -19.02 14.52
CA LEU A 102 -19.77 -19.48 13.25
C LEU A 102 -20.62 -18.91 12.11
N PHE A 103 -19.96 -18.57 11.00
CA PHE A 103 -20.66 -18.14 9.81
C PHE A 103 -21.53 -19.28 9.27
N ALA A 104 -22.84 -19.15 9.41
CA ALA A 104 -23.83 -20.15 8.96
C ALA A 104 -24.41 -19.81 7.57
N GLY A 105 -23.74 -18.94 6.80
CA GLY A 105 -24.24 -18.43 5.53
C GLY A 105 -25.55 -17.63 5.68
N SER A 106 -26.41 -17.75 4.68
CA SER A 106 -27.60 -16.90 4.51
C SER A 106 -28.71 -17.10 5.55
N SER A 107 -28.61 -18.07 6.46
CA SER A 107 -29.66 -18.34 7.46
C SER A 107 -29.85 -17.18 8.45
N LEU A 108 -28.81 -16.37 8.66
CA LEU A 108 -28.86 -15.14 9.47
C LEU A 108 -28.86 -13.87 8.61
N GLY A 109 -29.06 -14.02 7.30
CA GLY A 109 -28.99 -12.94 6.33
C GLY A 109 -27.58 -12.49 5.98
N ALA A 110 -26.56 -12.98 6.70
CA ALA A 110 -25.17 -12.66 6.44
C ALA A 110 -24.63 -13.37 5.20
N ASN A 111 -23.73 -12.71 4.46
CA ASN A 111 -23.13 -13.24 3.24
C ASN A 111 -21.65 -12.87 3.16
N TRP A 112 -20.84 -13.78 2.63
CA TRP A 112 -19.44 -13.56 2.28
C TRP A 112 -19.14 -14.43 1.06
N HIS A 113 -18.95 -13.82 -0.10
CA HIS A 113 -18.65 -14.55 -1.33
C HIS A 113 -18.00 -13.64 -2.37
N TRP A 114 -17.16 -14.22 -3.22
CA TRP A 114 -16.54 -13.52 -4.33
C TRP A 114 -17.55 -13.20 -5.45
N ASP A 115 -17.50 -11.97 -5.98
CA ASP A 115 -18.23 -11.54 -7.17
C ASP A 115 -17.33 -10.61 -8.02
N LYS A 116 -17.40 -10.77 -9.35
CA LYS A 116 -16.65 -9.96 -10.33
C LYS A 116 -17.35 -8.63 -10.65
N MET A 117 -18.62 -8.47 -10.30
CA MET A 117 -19.49 -7.41 -10.79
C MET A 117 -20.15 -6.58 -9.68
N ASN A 118 -19.52 -6.49 -8.50
CA ASN A 118 -20.02 -5.60 -7.45
C ASN A 118 -20.05 -4.15 -7.95
N SER A 119 -21.22 -3.52 -7.89
CA SER A 119 -21.43 -2.14 -8.37
C SER A 119 -21.77 -1.23 -7.21
N CYS A 120 -21.02 -0.14 -7.05
CA CYS A 120 -21.30 0.95 -6.11
C CYS A 120 -21.13 2.28 -6.86
N GLY A 121 -22.15 3.14 -6.82
CA GLY A 121 -22.16 4.40 -7.56
C GLY A 121 -22.10 4.21 -9.08
N GLY A 122 -22.59 3.07 -9.59
CA GLY A 122 -22.52 2.70 -11.00
C GLY A 122 -21.13 2.25 -11.48
N VAL A 123 -20.13 2.17 -10.61
CA VAL A 123 -18.78 1.68 -10.94
C VAL A 123 -18.62 0.24 -10.45
N LYS A 124 -18.15 -0.64 -11.32
CA LYS A 124 -17.96 -2.07 -11.01
C LYS A 124 -16.54 -2.39 -10.57
N LYS A 125 -16.40 -3.18 -9.51
CA LYS A 125 -15.12 -3.74 -9.03
C LYS A 125 -15.28 -5.21 -8.64
N ALA A 126 -14.22 -6.00 -8.82
CA ALA A 126 -14.18 -7.38 -8.37
C ALA A 126 -13.78 -7.46 -6.89
N GLY A 127 -14.43 -8.34 -6.13
CA GLY A 127 -14.19 -8.47 -4.70
C GLY A 127 -15.21 -9.34 -3.96
N PHE A 128 -15.11 -9.36 -2.64
CA PHE A 128 -16.05 -10.06 -1.78
C PHE A 128 -17.27 -9.19 -1.49
N ALA A 129 -18.45 -9.67 -1.89
CA ALA A 129 -19.71 -9.17 -1.37
C ALA A 129 -19.84 -9.62 0.09
N ALA A 130 -20.07 -8.65 0.98
CA ALA A 130 -20.05 -8.81 2.42
C ALA A 130 -21.32 -8.22 3.03
N HIS A 131 -22.14 -9.06 3.67
CA HIS A 131 -23.36 -8.63 4.33
C HIS A 131 -23.34 -9.04 5.81
N PRO A 132 -23.46 -8.09 6.76
CA PRO A 132 -23.60 -8.40 8.18
C PRO A 132 -24.96 -9.03 8.50
N PRO A 133 -25.10 -9.80 9.59
CA PRO A 133 -26.35 -10.47 9.91
C PRO A 133 -27.45 -9.45 10.24
N TYR A 134 -28.65 -9.72 9.75
CA TYR A 134 -29.86 -8.91 10.02
C TYR A 134 -31.09 -9.77 10.37
N LEU A 135 -31.02 -11.09 10.16
CA LEU A 135 -32.06 -12.05 10.56
C LEU A 135 -31.68 -12.70 11.90
N ASP A 136 -32.61 -12.75 12.85
CA ASP A 136 -32.36 -13.21 14.22
C ASP A 136 -31.24 -12.40 14.93
N GLY A 137 -31.20 -11.10 14.68
CA GLY A 137 -30.30 -10.15 15.34
C GLY A 137 -29.36 -9.44 14.36
N GLN A 138 -29.21 -8.14 14.59
CA GLN A 138 -28.32 -7.27 13.83
C GLN A 138 -26.92 -7.34 14.41
N GLY A 139 -25.89 -7.36 13.58
CA GLY A 139 -24.53 -7.53 14.07
C GLY A 139 -23.45 -7.25 13.04
N SER A 140 -22.29 -7.84 13.25
CA SER A 140 -21.11 -7.63 12.43
C SER A 140 -20.69 -8.90 11.74
N LEU A 141 -20.13 -8.75 10.54
CA LEU A 141 -19.38 -9.79 9.84
C LEU A 141 -17.89 -9.50 9.98
N VAL A 142 -17.13 -10.49 10.43
CA VAL A 142 -15.68 -10.41 10.54
C VAL A 142 -15.07 -11.57 9.76
N THR A 143 -14.11 -11.29 8.89
CA THR A 143 -13.36 -12.31 8.16
C THR A 143 -11.89 -12.22 8.51
N GLU A 144 -11.28 -13.36 8.86
CA GLU A 144 -9.90 -13.43 9.34
C GLU A 144 -8.97 -14.16 8.39
N TRP A 145 -7.73 -13.67 8.28
CA TRP A 145 -6.62 -14.34 7.62
C TRP A 145 -5.43 -14.46 8.56
N HIS A 146 -4.87 -15.66 8.62
CA HIS A 146 -3.63 -15.93 9.34
C HIS A 146 -2.47 -15.74 8.37
N LEU A 147 -1.82 -14.59 8.44
CA LEU A 147 -0.78 -14.21 7.49
C LEU A 147 0.60 -14.42 8.10
N ASP A 148 1.52 -14.93 7.29
CA ASP A 148 2.95 -14.97 7.59
C ASP A 148 3.63 -13.91 6.71
N LEU A 149 3.79 -12.69 7.24
CA LEU A 149 4.22 -11.55 6.42
C LEU A 149 5.61 -11.75 5.83
N ALA A 150 6.48 -12.51 6.52
CA ALA A 150 7.80 -12.89 6.03
C ALA A 150 7.75 -13.75 4.74
N LYS A 151 6.64 -14.46 4.51
CA LYS A 151 6.41 -15.25 3.29
C LYS A 151 5.79 -14.43 2.16
N ILE A 152 5.18 -13.30 2.48
CA ILE A 152 4.57 -12.40 1.48
C ILE A 152 5.65 -11.50 0.90
N SER A 153 6.42 -10.80 1.74
CA SER A 153 7.53 -9.96 1.31
C SER A 153 8.60 -9.87 2.40
N SER A 154 9.85 -9.64 1.99
CA SER A 154 10.93 -9.27 2.90
C SER A 154 10.90 -7.78 3.27
N LYS A 155 10.24 -6.95 2.46
CA LYS A 155 10.07 -5.50 2.67
C LYS A 155 8.81 -5.22 3.51
N PRO A 156 8.74 -4.11 4.27
CA PRO A 156 7.51 -3.68 4.91
C PRO A 156 6.39 -3.49 3.89
N ILE A 157 5.20 -4.01 4.18
CA ILE A 157 4.03 -3.94 3.30
C ILE A 157 2.84 -3.21 3.94
N ARG A 158 1.89 -2.80 3.10
CA ARG A 158 0.57 -2.33 3.47
C ARG A 158 -0.50 -3.09 2.70
N LEU A 159 -1.70 -3.20 3.26
CA LEU A 159 -2.90 -3.61 2.51
C LEU A 159 -3.53 -2.37 1.88
N GLU A 160 -3.88 -2.46 0.60
CA GLU A 160 -4.72 -1.50 -0.11
C GLU A 160 -5.97 -2.19 -0.63
N ALA A 161 -7.13 -1.54 -0.49
CA ALA A 161 -8.41 -2.05 -0.95
C ALA A 161 -9.39 -0.91 -1.23
N PHE A 162 -10.53 -1.26 -1.81
CA PHE A 162 -11.73 -0.43 -1.85
C PHE A 162 -12.85 -1.08 -1.05
N VAL A 163 -13.62 -0.25 -0.35
CA VAL A 163 -14.86 -0.64 0.30
C VAL A 163 -16.02 0.17 -0.25
N GLY A 164 -17.21 -0.41 -0.28
CA GLY A 164 -18.36 0.28 -0.85
C GLY A 164 -19.68 -0.32 -0.43
N LYS A 165 -20.76 0.45 -0.62
CA LYS A 165 -22.12 -0.02 -0.44
C LYS A 165 -22.76 -0.20 -1.80
N ARG A 166 -23.26 -1.40 -2.08
CA ARG A 166 -23.73 -1.77 -3.42
C ARG A 166 -24.96 -0.97 -3.82
N ASP A 167 -25.04 -0.69 -5.11
CA ASP A 167 -26.20 -0.09 -5.76
C ASP A 167 -27.48 -0.86 -5.43
N GLU A 168 -28.62 -0.14 -5.44
CA GLU A 168 -29.98 -0.67 -5.19
C GLU A 168 -30.24 -1.16 -3.75
N SER A 169 -29.23 -1.20 -2.89
CA SER A 169 -29.40 -1.53 -1.47
C SER A 169 -30.11 -0.42 -0.69
N HIS A 170 -30.76 -0.78 0.42
CA HIS A 170 -31.31 0.21 1.35
C HIS A 170 -30.17 1.01 2.01
N LEU A 171 -30.28 2.34 2.04
CA LEU A 171 -29.21 3.21 2.54
C LEU A 171 -28.92 3.00 4.04
N GLY A 172 -29.96 2.83 4.86
CA GLY A 172 -29.80 2.60 6.30
C GLY A 172 -28.96 3.69 6.99
N ASP A 173 -28.24 3.29 8.03
CA ASP A 173 -27.27 4.10 8.76
C ASP A 173 -25.83 3.99 8.20
N GLY A 174 -25.64 3.16 7.17
CA GLY A 174 -24.38 2.97 6.44
C GLY A 174 -23.48 1.93 7.08
N ILE A 175 -22.45 1.52 6.32
CA ILE A 175 -21.57 0.41 6.69
C ILE A 175 -20.26 0.95 7.25
N PHE A 176 -19.86 0.49 8.43
CA PHE A 176 -18.56 0.82 9.00
C PHE A 176 -17.56 -0.30 8.73
N TYR A 177 -16.53 0.01 7.95
CA TYR A 177 -15.46 -0.89 7.62
C TYR A 177 -14.27 -0.66 8.54
N GLN A 178 -13.71 -1.74 9.06
CA GLN A 178 -12.50 -1.69 9.88
C GLN A 178 -11.52 -2.80 9.46
N ILE A 179 -10.25 -2.45 9.36
CA ILE A 179 -9.14 -3.41 9.24
C ILE A 179 -8.42 -3.45 10.58
N THR A 180 -8.24 -4.64 11.16
CA THR A 180 -7.46 -4.83 12.38
C THR A 180 -6.39 -5.89 12.22
N ALA A 181 -5.32 -5.76 13.00
CA ALA A 181 -4.30 -6.79 13.16
C ALA A 181 -4.27 -7.26 14.62
N CYS A 182 -4.29 -8.57 14.83
CA CYS A 182 -4.02 -9.17 16.13
C CYS A 182 -2.59 -9.71 16.20
N ASP A 183 -1.89 -9.35 17.28
CA ASP A 183 -0.60 -9.95 17.60
C ASP A 183 -0.73 -11.38 18.16
N ALA A 184 0.40 -12.04 18.40
CA ALA A 184 0.43 -13.41 18.94
C ALA A 184 -0.15 -13.52 20.36
N SER A 185 -0.32 -12.41 21.08
CA SER A 185 -0.94 -12.37 22.41
C SER A 185 -2.45 -12.13 22.33
N GLY A 186 -3.00 -11.95 21.12
CA GLY A 186 -4.41 -11.64 20.88
C GLY A 186 -4.74 -10.16 21.02
N ASN A 187 -3.76 -9.27 21.19
CA ASN A 187 -4.03 -7.83 21.25
C ASN A 187 -4.40 -7.33 19.86
N GLU A 188 -5.56 -6.68 19.75
CA GLU A 188 -6.07 -6.15 18.49
C GLU A 188 -5.70 -4.67 18.32
N THR A 189 -5.17 -4.32 17.15
CA THR A 189 -4.87 -2.94 16.75
C THR A 189 -5.70 -2.56 15.52
N VAL A 190 -6.35 -1.41 15.56
CA VAL A 190 -7.08 -0.84 14.41
C VAL A 190 -6.08 -0.17 13.46
N LEU A 191 -6.15 -0.51 12.18
CA LEU A 191 -5.19 -0.06 11.16
C LEU A 191 -5.80 0.86 10.09
N GLY A 192 -7.11 0.76 9.88
CA GLY A 192 -7.83 1.55 8.89
C GLY A 192 -9.33 1.44 9.10
N GLU A 193 -10.03 2.54 8.90
CA GLU A 193 -11.48 2.67 9.13
C GLU A 193 -12.11 3.55 8.06
N VAL A 194 -13.31 3.17 7.61
CA VAL A 194 -14.10 3.95 6.65
C VAL A 194 -15.59 3.74 6.93
N HIS A 195 -16.37 4.81 7.00
CA HIS A 195 -17.83 4.74 7.04
C HIS A 195 -18.41 5.08 5.67
N VAL A 196 -19.24 4.19 5.12
CA VAL A 196 -19.84 4.33 3.79
C VAL A 196 -21.35 4.44 3.91
N GLN A 197 -21.90 5.64 3.70
CA GLN A 197 -23.33 5.91 3.85
C GLN A 197 -24.11 5.87 2.54
N LYS A 198 -23.45 6.06 1.40
CA LYS A 198 -24.09 6.11 0.08
C LYS A 198 -23.56 5.00 -0.81
N HIS A 199 -24.23 4.80 -1.95
CA HIS A 199 -23.76 3.90 -3.00
C HIS A 199 -22.53 4.49 -3.69
N GLU A 200 -21.36 4.27 -3.10
CA GLU A 200 -20.09 4.79 -3.60
C GLU A 200 -18.93 3.93 -3.11
N TRP A 201 -17.76 4.13 -3.73
CA TRP A 201 -16.52 3.47 -3.36
C TRP A 201 -15.63 4.41 -2.57
N PHE A 202 -14.99 3.87 -1.54
CA PHE A 202 -13.93 4.56 -0.79
C PHE A 202 -12.68 3.69 -0.73
N PRO A 203 -11.48 4.29 -0.87
CA PRO A 203 -10.24 3.58 -0.58
C PRO A 203 -10.12 3.32 0.92
N ILE A 204 -9.60 2.16 1.28
CA ILE A 204 -9.19 1.83 2.65
C ILE A 204 -7.81 1.18 2.61
N SER A 205 -6.99 1.46 3.61
CA SER A 205 -5.64 0.89 3.69
C SER A 205 -5.25 0.58 5.12
N ALA A 206 -4.33 -0.37 5.28
CA ALA A 206 -3.77 -0.73 6.58
C ALA A 206 -2.25 -0.89 6.48
N ASP A 207 -1.52 -0.16 7.32
CA ASP A 207 -0.07 -0.30 7.44
C ASP A 207 0.28 -1.55 8.26
N LEU A 208 0.98 -2.50 7.64
CA LEU A 208 1.38 -3.75 8.27
C LEU A 208 2.88 -3.77 8.62
N ALA A 209 3.61 -2.68 8.37
CA ALA A 209 5.03 -2.58 8.69
C ALA A 209 5.38 -2.94 10.16
N PRO A 210 4.57 -2.59 11.19
CA PRO A 210 4.88 -2.98 12.57
C PRO A 210 4.87 -4.50 12.83
N TRP A 211 4.23 -5.26 11.93
CA TRP A 211 4.16 -6.73 11.95
C TRP A 211 5.11 -7.39 10.95
N GLN A 212 5.94 -6.62 10.23
CA GLN A 212 6.87 -7.18 9.25
C GLN A 212 7.75 -8.26 9.88
N GLY A 213 7.91 -9.39 9.17
CA GLY A 213 8.64 -10.56 9.67
C GLY A 213 7.91 -11.39 10.74
N LYS A 214 6.68 -11.03 11.12
CA LYS A 214 5.87 -11.75 12.11
C LYS A 214 4.66 -12.42 11.44
N ARG A 215 4.05 -13.35 12.19
CA ARG A 215 2.69 -13.80 11.90
C ARG A 215 1.68 -12.84 12.52
N VAL A 216 0.61 -12.58 11.79
CA VAL A 216 -0.47 -11.68 12.21
C VAL A 216 -1.82 -12.30 11.82
N ILE A 217 -2.84 -12.08 12.65
CA ILE A 217 -4.22 -12.34 12.24
C ILE A 217 -4.77 -11.01 11.73
N LEU A 218 -4.97 -10.90 10.42
CA LEU A 218 -5.60 -9.75 9.80
C LEU A 218 -7.10 -9.96 9.76
N ARG A 219 -7.88 -8.98 10.20
CA ARG A 219 -9.34 -9.02 10.18
C ARG A 219 -9.89 -7.91 9.32
N LEU A 220 -10.82 -8.28 8.45
CA LEU A 220 -11.67 -7.36 7.71
C LEU A 220 -13.05 -7.39 8.36
N LYS A 221 -13.51 -6.25 8.85
CA LYS A 221 -14.74 -6.15 9.62
C LYS A 221 -15.75 -5.27 8.89
N THR A 222 -16.92 -5.84 8.63
CA THR A 222 -18.10 -5.16 8.09
C THR A 222 -19.08 -4.99 9.23
N LEU A 223 -19.10 -3.80 9.80
CA LEU A 223 -19.78 -3.45 11.04
C LEU A 223 -21.00 -2.56 10.74
N PRO A 224 -22.01 -2.55 11.63
CA PRO A 224 -23.03 -1.51 11.63
C PRO A 224 -22.41 -0.11 11.83
N SER A 225 -23.20 0.92 11.56
CA SER A 225 -22.80 2.33 11.73
C SER A 225 -22.09 2.62 13.07
N PRO A 226 -21.01 3.43 13.06
CA PRO A 226 -20.23 3.69 14.27
C PRO A 226 -21.00 4.56 15.28
N ASP A 227 -22.09 5.20 14.85
CA ASP A 227 -22.93 6.08 15.68
C ASP A 227 -23.94 5.30 16.56
N GLY A 228 -23.81 3.98 16.63
CA GLY A 228 -24.69 3.11 17.43
C GLY A 228 -25.97 2.67 16.72
N GLY A 229 -26.12 3.02 15.44
CA GLY A 229 -27.13 2.44 14.57
C GLY A 229 -26.84 0.95 14.30
N LEU A 230 -27.90 0.15 14.17
CA LEU A 230 -27.80 -1.29 13.92
C LEU A 230 -28.54 -1.72 12.64
N ASP A 231 -28.97 -0.77 11.78
CA ASP A 231 -29.77 -1.09 10.59
C ASP A 231 -28.95 -1.71 9.46
N THR A 232 -28.67 -3.00 9.64
CA THR A 232 -27.89 -3.83 8.73
C THR A 232 -28.69 -4.43 7.58
N ALA A 233 -30.01 -4.21 7.52
CA ALA A 233 -30.86 -4.85 6.50
C ALA A 233 -30.42 -4.48 5.07
N GLY A 234 -29.92 -3.25 4.90
CA GLY A 234 -29.43 -2.71 3.64
C GLY A 234 -27.93 -2.81 3.42
N ASP A 235 -27.16 -3.43 4.33
CA ASP A 235 -25.70 -3.34 4.33
C ASP A 235 -25.02 -4.29 3.35
N TRP A 236 -25.38 -4.15 2.07
CA TRP A 236 -24.80 -4.86 0.94
C TRP A 236 -23.40 -4.31 0.67
N GLY A 237 -22.47 -4.67 1.54
CA GLY A 237 -21.10 -4.21 1.53
C GLY A 237 -20.21 -4.97 0.54
N VAL A 238 -19.03 -4.41 0.29
CA VAL A 238 -18.02 -5.01 -0.58
C VAL A 238 -16.62 -4.69 -0.09
N TRP A 239 -15.73 -5.67 -0.17
CA TRP A 239 -14.27 -5.51 -0.10
C TRP A 239 -13.68 -5.85 -1.47
N ALA A 240 -13.11 -4.87 -2.17
CA ALA A 240 -12.71 -5.00 -3.57
C ALA A 240 -11.24 -4.64 -3.81
N GLU A 241 -10.67 -5.22 -4.87
CA GLU A 241 -9.31 -4.93 -5.37
C GLU A 241 -8.22 -4.97 -4.28
N MET A 242 -8.38 -5.89 -3.32
CA MET A 242 -7.46 -6.09 -2.22
C MET A 242 -6.10 -6.56 -2.74
N ARG A 243 -5.04 -5.88 -2.33
CA ARG A 243 -3.67 -6.23 -2.66
C ARG A 243 -2.72 -5.76 -1.57
N PHE A 244 -1.60 -6.44 -1.42
CA PHE A 244 -0.48 -5.88 -0.66
C PHE A 244 0.41 -5.07 -1.57
N THR A 245 0.94 -3.97 -1.06
CA THR A 245 1.96 -3.17 -1.72
C THR A 245 3.13 -2.95 -0.77
N THR A 246 4.36 -2.82 -1.28
CA THR A 246 5.48 -2.37 -0.45
C THR A 246 5.22 -0.96 0.07
N LYS A 247 5.52 -0.73 1.34
CA LYS A 247 5.36 0.58 1.99
C LYS A 247 6.49 1.53 1.61
N GLU A 248 7.69 0.99 1.42
CA GLU A 248 8.86 1.76 1.05
C GLU A 248 9.00 1.79 -0.45
N GLU A 249 8.75 2.97 -1.00
CA GLU A 249 9.16 3.37 -2.33
C GLU A 249 10.70 3.45 -2.33
N VAL A 250 11.37 2.42 -2.85
CA VAL A 250 12.83 2.44 -3.00
C VAL A 250 13.15 3.03 -4.37
N PRO A 251 13.85 4.18 -4.45
CA PRO A 251 14.30 4.72 -5.73
C PRO A 251 15.32 3.76 -6.33
N VAL A 252 15.00 3.22 -7.49
CA VAL A 252 15.93 2.52 -8.37
C VAL A 252 16.49 3.54 -9.34
N ARG A 253 17.81 3.48 -9.52
CA ARG A 253 18.57 4.45 -10.30
C ARG A 253 19.28 3.77 -11.46
N GLU A 254 19.13 4.32 -12.65
CA GLU A 254 19.94 3.96 -13.82
C GLU A 254 20.63 5.21 -14.39
N ILE A 255 21.93 5.09 -14.69
CA ILE A 255 22.70 6.13 -15.36
C ILE A 255 22.69 5.83 -16.86
N LEU A 256 22.12 6.72 -17.66
CA LEU A 256 22.10 6.57 -19.11
C LEU A 256 23.27 7.35 -19.73
N PRO A 257 23.91 6.81 -20.78
CA PRO A 257 24.92 7.52 -21.58
C PRO A 257 24.33 8.66 -22.43
#